data_AF-A0A658KDQ7-F1
#
_entry.id   AF-A0A658KDQ7-F1
#
_cell.length_a   1.000
_cell.length_b   1.000
_cell.length_c   1.000
_cell.angle_alpha   90.00
_cell.angle_beta   90.00
_cell.angle_gamma   90.00
#
_symmetry.space_group_name_H-M   'P 1'
#
loop_
_entity.id
_entity.type
_entity.pdbx_description
1 polymer ?
#
loop_
_entity_poly.entity_id
_entity_poly.type
_entity_poly.pdbx_seq_one_letter_code
_entity_poly.pdbx_strand_id
1 'polypeptide(L)'
;MIIRETGVSRTVVREAMSRLQAEGLVETRHGIGTFVVDAAQPGNFQQVEPPIGTPGDAVSIIELRLSIEPESAALAAQRRTPEQLDAIRQALDELHRCARLGHDTMKADFEFHRQISLCTANSFFTDVMSQLGSSILPRTRSGFGNITSLHAEDDPGIQQREQETIFDAIVHQDRDAARAAMRLHLINSLLRLRAKD
;
A
#
# COMPACT_ATOMS: atom_id res chain seq x y z
N MET A 1 35.49 14.20 -17.88
CA MET A 1 34.43 14.76 -18.73
C MET A 1 33.80 15.97 -18.05
N ILE A 2 33.10 15.79 -16.92
CA ILE A 2 32.39 16.87 -16.18
C ILE A 2 33.26 18.11 -15.90
N ILE A 3 34.45 17.98 -15.31
CA ILE A 3 35.36 19.13 -15.01
C ILE A 3 35.73 19.93 -16.26
N ARG A 4 35.89 19.26 -17.41
CA ARG A 4 36.24 19.91 -18.68
C ARG A 4 35.03 20.62 -19.30
N GLU A 5 33.83 20.09 -19.10
CA GLU A 5 32.59 20.64 -19.68
C GLU A 5 32.01 21.78 -18.84
N THR A 6 32.22 21.77 -17.52
CA THR A 6 31.67 22.77 -16.60
C THR A 6 32.67 23.83 -16.14
N GLY A 7 33.97 23.64 -16.41
CA GLY A 7 35.02 24.60 -16.05
C GLY A 7 35.26 24.78 -14.55
N VAL A 8 34.65 23.96 -13.69
CA VAL A 8 34.79 24.05 -12.23
C VAL A 8 35.86 23.12 -11.66
N SER A 9 36.37 23.44 -10.47
CA SER A 9 37.44 22.67 -9.82
C SER A 9 37.01 21.26 -9.38
N ARG A 10 37.97 20.33 -9.28
CA ARG A 10 37.75 18.96 -8.81
C ARG A 10 37.03 18.88 -7.47
N THR A 11 37.35 19.77 -6.54
CA THR A 11 36.74 19.81 -5.21
C THR A 11 35.27 20.20 -5.29
N VAL A 12 34.93 21.20 -6.11
CA VAL A 12 33.54 21.66 -6.31
C VAL A 12 32.70 20.56 -6.97
N VAL A 13 33.24 19.86 -7.98
CA VAL A 13 32.54 18.72 -8.60
C VAL A 13 32.32 17.60 -7.60
N ARG A 14 33.32 17.29 -6.75
CA ARG A 14 33.17 16.26 -5.71
C ARG A 14 32.09 16.61 -4.69
N GLU A 15 32.03 17.87 -4.25
CA GLU A 15 30.97 18.30 -3.34
C GLU A 15 29.59 18.27 -3.99
N ALA A 16 29.47 18.73 -5.23
CA ALA A 16 28.21 18.67 -5.98
C ALA A 16 27.74 17.21 -6.16
N MET A 17 28.63 16.30 -6.55
CA MET A 17 28.30 14.87 -6.69
C MET A 17 27.93 14.24 -5.33
N SER A 18 28.60 14.61 -4.25
CA SER A 18 28.27 14.13 -2.91
C SER A 18 26.91 14.62 -2.44
N ARG A 19 26.52 15.86 -2.77
CA ARG A 19 25.19 16.42 -2.48
C ARG A 19 24.11 15.73 -3.32
N LEU A 20 24.32 15.61 -4.63
CA LEU A 20 23.41 14.90 -5.52
C LEU A 20 23.22 13.43 -5.12
N GLN A 21 24.27 12.78 -4.60
CA GLN A 21 24.20 11.42 -4.07
C GLN A 21 23.43 11.36 -2.75
N ALA A 22 23.63 12.34 -1.85
CA ALA A 22 22.86 12.46 -0.61
C ALA A 22 21.37 12.76 -0.87
N GLU A 23 21.08 13.50 -1.94
CA GLU A 23 19.72 13.81 -2.42
C GLU A 23 19.11 12.65 -3.22
N GLY A 24 19.84 11.55 -3.44
CA GLY A 24 19.36 10.36 -4.15
C GLY A 24 19.16 10.55 -5.66
N LEU A 25 19.69 11.63 -6.23
CA LEU A 25 19.58 11.96 -7.66
C LEU A 25 20.61 11.22 -8.52
N VAL A 26 21.67 10.71 -7.90
CA VAL A 26 22.71 9.94 -8.59
C VAL A 26 23.20 8.76 -7.74
N GLU A 27 23.52 7.64 -8.38
CA GLU A 27 24.07 6.44 -7.76
C GLU A 27 25.50 6.19 -8.27
N THR A 28 26.47 6.06 -7.37
CA THR A 28 27.86 5.74 -7.73
C THR A 28 28.12 4.24 -7.60
N ARG A 29 28.41 3.57 -8.71
CA ARG A 29 28.76 2.14 -8.73
C ARG A 29 30.27 1.97 -8.86
N HIS A 30 30.87 1.32 -7.87
CA HIS A 30 32.32 1.18 -7.77
C HIS A 30 32.89 0.47 -9.01
N GLY A 31 33.82 1.12 -9.70
CA GLY A 31 34.47 0.61 -10.91
C GLY A 31 33.71 0.84 -12.23
N ILE A 32 32.50 1.40 -12.20
CA ILE A 32 31.63 1.51 -13.40
C ILE A 32 31.22 2.97 -13.69
N GLY A 33 31.10 3.82 -12.67
CA GLY A 33 30.80 5.24 -12.81
C GLY A 33 29.62 5.70 -11.97
N THR A 34 29.18 6.94 -12.19
CA THR A 34 28.01 7.54 -11.51
C THR A 34 26.86 7.69 -12.51
N PHE A 35 25.68 7.22 -12.12
CA PHE A 35 24.48 7.18 -12.96
C PHE A 35 23.40 8.08 -12.37
N VAL A 36 22.59 8.72 -13.23
CA VAL A 36 21.42 9.50 -12.79
C VAL A 36 20.34 8.52 -12.33
N VAL A 37 19.84 8.70 -11.11
CA VAL A 37 18.66 8.02 -10.62
C VAL A 37 17.46 8.76 -11.19
N ASP A 38 16.55 8.04 -11.84
CA ASP A 38 15.41 8.65 -12.52
C ASP A 38 14.66 9.57 -11.54
N ALA A 39 14.43 10.82 -11.96
CA ALA A 39 13.86 11.82 -11.08
C ALA A 39 12.47 11.35 -10.65
N ALA A 40 12.37 11.06 -9.35
CA ALA A 40 11.13 10.77 -8.65
C ALA A 40 9.95 11.58 -9.22
N GLN A 41 9.05 10.90 -9.93
CA GLN A 41 7.77 11.49 -10.32
C GLN A 41 7.03 11.95 -9.06
N PRO A 42 6.17 12.99 -9.14
CA PRO A 42 5.30 13.34 -8.02
C PRO A 42 4.54 12.08 -7.55
N GLY A 43 4.75 11.68 -6.30
CA GLY A 43 4.33 10.36 -5.77
C GLY A 43 5.46 9.45 -5.27
N ASN A 44 6.73 9.80 -5.53
CA ASN A 44 7.87 9.06 -4.98
C ASN A 44 8.14 9.49 -3.52
N PHE A 45 7.40 8.91 -2.57
CA PHE A 45 7.92 8.86 -1.21
C PHE A 45 9.11 7.90 -1.27
N GLN A 46 10.28 8.31 -0.77
CA GLN A 46 11.42 7.42 -0.67
C GLN A 46 10.96 6.11 -0.03
N GLN A 47 11.36 4.97 -0.62
CA GLN A 47 11.21 3.65 -0.02
C GLN A 47 12.07 3.59 1.25
N VAL A 48 11.64 4.28 2.29
CA VAL A 48 12.08 4.01 3.64
C VAL A 48 11.26 2.79 4.01
N GLU A 49 11.79 1.59 3.77
CA GLU A 49 11.26 0.37 4.36
C GLU A 49 11.46 0.51 5.88
N PRO A 50 10.43 0.88 6.66
CA PRO A 50 10.58 0.82 8.10
C PRO A 50 10.67 -0.67 8.45
N PRO A 51 11.47 -1.07 9.44
CA PRO A 51 11.38 -2.42 9.99
C PRO A 51 10.03 -2.56 10.69
N ILE A 52 8.97 -2.87 9.93
CA ILE A 52 7.67 -3.24 10.47
C ILE A 52 7.83 -4.67 10.98
N GLY A 53 7.58 -4.87 12.27
CA GLY A 53 7.79 -6.19 12.88
C GLY A 53 7.19 -6.35 14.28
N THR A 54 6.55 -5.33 14.83
CA THR A 54 5.90 -5.39 16.14
C THR A 54 4.38 -5.35 16.02
N PRO A 55 3.62 -5.92 16.98
CA PRO A 55 2.16 -5.78 17.04
C PRO A 55 1.68 -4.32 17.04
N GLY A 56 2.45 -3.42 17.67
CA GLY A 56 2.19 -1.98 17.66
C GLY A 56 2.19 -1.38 16.25
N ASP A 57 3.06 -1.88 15.36
CA ASP A 57 3.11 -1.42 13.97
C ASP A 57 1.83 -1.82 13.21
N ALA A 58 1.26 -2.99 13.50
CA ALA A 58 0.01 -3.45 12.86
C ALA A 58 -1.18 -2.57 13.26
N VAL A 59 -1.26 -2.14 14.54
CA VAL A 59 -2.29 -1.20 15.01
C VAL A 59 -2.15 0.15 14.29
N SER A 60 -0.94 0.70 14.24
CA SER A 60 -0.67 1.97 13.58
C SER A 60 -0.97 1.92 12.08
N ILE A 61 -0.72 0.80 11.41
CA ILE A 61 -1.09 0.61 10.00
C ILE A 61 -2.61 0.66 9.82
N ILE A 62 -3.39 -0.03 10.66
CA ILE A 62 -4.86 -0.01 10.55
C ILE A 62 -5.40 1.40 10.85
N GLU A 63 -4.82 2.14 11.80
CA GLU A 63 -5.19 3.54 12.09
C GLU A 63 -4.95 4.47 10.90
N LEU A 64 -3.83 4.27 10.17
CA LEU A 64 -3.57 4.99 8.94
C LEU A 64 -4.55 4.60 7.82
N ARG A 65 -4.81 3.30 7.64
CA ARG A 65 -5.81 2.79 6.69
C ARG A 65 -7.20 3.38 6.97
N LEU A 66 -7.61 3.49 8.24
CA LEU A 66 -8.86 4.13 8.67
C LEU A 66 -8.97 5.61 8.28
N SER A 67 -7.85 6.29 8.07
CA SER A 67 -7.81 7.70 7.67
C SER A 67 -7.94 7.90 6.16
N ILE A 68 -7.69 6.86 5.35
CA ILE A 68 -7.51 6.99 3.89
C ILE A 68 -8.50 6.11 3.11
N GLU A 69 -8.65 4.85 3.50
CA GLU A 69 -9.43 3.88 2.73
C GLU A 69 -10.93 4.14 2.71
N PRO A 70 -11.59 4.62 3.79
CA PRO A 70 -13.01 5.00 3.71
C PRO A 70 -13.27 6.05 2.63
N GLU A 71 -12.38 7.03 2.50
CA GLU A 71 -12.53 8.08 1.48
C GLU A 71 -12.12 7.56 0.11
N SER A 72 -11.20 6.59 0.06
CA SER A 72 -10.88 5.87 -1.18
C SER A 72 -12.10 5.13 -1.72
N ALA A 73 -12.82 4.39 -0.86
CA ALA A 73 -14.03 3.65 -1.23
C ALA A 73 -15.15 4.60 -1.68
N ALA A 74 -15.33 5.72 -0.97
CA ALA A 74 -16.28 6.77 -1.35
C ALA A 74 -15.99 7.33 -2.75
N LEU A 75 -14.72 7.66 -3.03
CA LEU A 75 -14.30 8.18 -4.33
C LEU A 75 -14.39 7.11 -5.43
N ALA A 76 -14.05 5.86 -5.11
CA ALA A 76 -14.18 4.73 -6.03
C ALA A 76 -15.63 4.55 -6.47
N ALA A 77 -16.60 4.56 -5.55
CA ALA A 77 -18.03 4.46 -5.88
C ALA A 77 -18.48 5.54 -6.88
N GLN A 78 -17.92 6.75 -6.78
CA GLN A 78 -18.27 7.87 -7.67
C GLN A 78 -17.53 7.84 -9.02
N ARG A 79 -16.32 7.30 -9.07
CA ARG A 79 -15.38 7.49 -10.20
C ARG A 79 -15.05 6.23 -10.98
N ARG A 80 -15.37 5.05 -10.45
CA ARG A 80 -15.05 3.75 -11.04
C ARG A 80 -15.47 3.63 -12.50
N THR A 81 -14.66 2.94 -13.31
CA THR A 81 -15.05 2.43 -14.63
C THR A 81 -15.56 1.00 -14.54
N PRO A 82 -16.24 0.46 -15.58
CA PRO A 82 -16.62 -0.96 -15.61
C PRO A 82 -15.41 -1.90 -15.46
N GLU A 83 -14.30 -1.62 -16.14
CA GLU A 83 -13.08 -2.44 -16.08
C GLU A 83 -12.46 -2.43 -14.69
N GLN A 84 -12.58 -1.30 -13.98
CA GLN A 84 -12.14 -1.18 -12.60
C GLN A 84 -13.02 -2.00 -11.64
N LEU A 85 -14.33 -2.11 -11.88
CA LEU A 85 -15.19 -3.02 -11.09
C LEU A 85 -14.76 -4.47 -11.26
N ASP A 86 -14.47 -4.88 -12.49
CA ASP A 86 -14.01 -6.24 -12.77
C ASP A 86 -12.69 -6.52 -12.03
N ALA A 87 -11.78 -5.55 -11.99
CA ALA A 87 -10.53 -5.67 -11.25
C ALA A 87 -10.74 -5.78 -9.73
N ILE A 88 -11.65 -4.97 -9.14
CA ILE A 88 -12.01 -5.08 -7.72
C ILE A 88 -12.63 -6.46 -7.44
N ARG A 89 -13.55 -6.92 -8.28
CA ARG A 89 -14.20 -8.24 -8.15
C ARG A 89 -13.19 -9.37 -8.18
N GLN A 90 -12.26 -9.36 -9.13
CA GLN A 90 -11.21 -10.36 -9.25
C GLN A 90 -10.32 -10.41 -7.99
N ALA A 91 -9.92 -9.25 -7.47
CA ALA A 91 -9.13 -9.18 -6.24
C ALA A 91 -9.91 -9.72 -5.03
N LEU A 92 -11.21 -9.40 -4.94
CA LEU A 92 -12.09 -9.90 -3.88
C LEU A 92 -12.31 -11.41 -3.95
N ASP A 93 -12.52 -11.95 -5.15
CA ASP A 93 -12.65 -13.39 -5.37
C ASP A 93 -11.39 -14.16 -4.98
N GLU A 94 -10.22 -13.62 -5.32
CA GLU A 94 -8.93 -14.20 -4.94
C GLU A 94 -8.73 -14.19 -3.42
N LEU A 95 -9.13 -13.11 -2.75
CA LEU A 95 -9.11 -13.01 -1.28
C LEU A 95 -10.00 -14.08 -0.64
N HIS A 96 -11.26 -14.19 -1.08
CA HIS A 96 -12.17 -15.22 -0.58
C HIS A 96 -11.67 -16.64 -0.90
N ARG A 97 -11.04 -16.83 -2.06
CA ARG A 97 -10.44 -18.12 -2.43
C ARG A 97 -9.29 -18.48 -1.49
N CYS A 98 -8.40 -17.54 -1.20
CA CYS A 98 -7.29 -17.75 -0.25
C CYS A 98 -7.83 -18.09 1.15
N ALA A 99 -8.82 -17.34 1.63
CA ALA A 99 -9.45 -17.58 2.93
C ALA A 99 -10.08 -18.98 3.02
N ARG A 100 -10.89 -19.37 2.02
CA ARG A 100 -11.52 -20.72 1.99
C ARG A 100 -10.52 -21.87 1.98
N LEU A 101 -9.35 -21.67 1.35
CA LEU A 101 -8.30 -22.69 1.27
C LEU A 101 -7.35 -22.65 2.48
N GLY A 102 -7.55 -21.74 3.44
CA GLY A 102 -6.63 -21.54 4.56
C GLY A 102 -5.25 -21.04 4.13
N HIS A 103 -5.15 -20.40 2.98
CA HIS A 103 -3.93 -19.78 2.51
C HIS A 103 -3.72 -18.41 3.17
N ASP A 104 -2.49 -17.93 3.16
CA ASP A 104 -2.16 -16.57 3.58
C ASP A 104 -2.92 -15.54 2.72
N THR A 105 -3.81 -14.79 3.36
CA THR A 105 -4.69 -13.79 2.74
C THR A 105 -4.05 -12.42 2.63
N MET A 106 -2.90 -12.15 3.28
CA MET A 106 -2.36 -10.79 3.41
C MET A 106 -2.15 -10.09 2.07
N LYS A 107 -1.62 -10.82 1.08
CA LYS A 107 -1.40 -10.28 -0.27
C LYS A 107 -2.70 -9.99 -1.01
N ALA A 108 -3.68 -10.89 -0.88
CA ALA A 108 -4.96 -10.74 -1.55
C ALA A 108 -5.82 -9.65 -0.91
N ASP A 109 -5.77 -9.51 0.43
CA ASP A 109 -6.39 -8.41 1.18
C ASP A 109 -5.82 -7.09 0.68
N PHE A 110 -4.49 -6.95 0.70
CA PHE A 110 -3.83 -5.75 0.23
C PHE A 110 -4.22 -5.39 -1.21
N GLU A 111 -4.23 -6.35 -2.13
CA GLU A 111 -4.59 -6.08 -3.53
C GLU A 111 -6.04 -5.62 -3.67
N PHE A 112 -6.99 -6.17 -2.91
CA PHE A 112 -8.38 -5.71 -2.89
C PHE A 112 -8.47 -4.21 -2.52
N HIS A 113 -7.83 -3.81 -1.41
CA HIS A 113 -7.80 -2.40 -0.99
C HIS A 113 -7.05 -1.51 -1.99
N ARG A 114 -5.98 -2.03 -2.62
CA ARG A 114 -5.24 -1.32 -3.67
C ARG A 114 -6.11 -1.05 -4.90
N GLN A 115 -6.88 -2.03 -5.36
CA GLN A 115 -7.80 -1.87 -6.50
C GLN A 115 -8.85 -0.78 -6.23
N ILE A 116 -9.38 -0.71 -5.01
CA ILE A 116 -10.28 0.39 -4.61
C ILE A 116 -9.56 1.74 -4.69
N SER A 117 -8.32 1.85 -4.21
CA SER A 117 -7.56 3.12 -4.26
C SER A 117 -7.25 3.58 -5.69
N LEU A 118 -7.03 2.65 -6.62
CA LEU A 118 -6.82 2.97 -8.05
C LEU A 118 -8.06 3.62 -8.69
N CYS A 119 -9.25 3.31 -8.18
CA CYS A 119 -10.51 3.89 -8.67
C CYS A 119 -10.72 5.34 -8.23
N THR A 120 -9.87 5.87 -7.35
CA THR A 120 -10.00 7.26 -6.86
C THR A 120 -9.67 8.30 -7.90
N ALA A 121 -8.98 7.94 -9.00
CA ALA A 121 -8.39 8.89 -9.97
C ALA A 121 -7.48 9.95 -9.29
N ASN A 122 -6.84 9.57 -8.18
CA ASN A 122 -5.86 10.39 -7.48
C ASN A 122 -4.66 9.51 -7.11
N SER A 123 -3.53 9.77 -7.77
CA SER A 123 -2.31 8.96 -7.61
C SER A 123 -1.83 8.92 -6.16
N PHE A 124 -2.00 9.99 -5.38
CA PHE A 124 -1.55 10.03 -3.99
C PHE A 124 -2.23 8.97 -3.10
N PHE A 125 -3.50 8.62 -3.37
CA PHE A 125 -4.16 7.53 -2.65
C PHE A 125 -3.50 6.19 -2.98
N THR A 126 -3.23 5.95 -4.27
CA THR A 126 -2.57 4.73 -4.73
C THR A 126 -1.12 4.63 -4.25
N ASP A 127 -0.39 5.73 -4.21
CA ASP A 127 1.02 5.78 -3.79
C ASP A 127 1.17 5.44 -2.32
N VAL A 128 0.34 6.06 -1.46
CA VAL A 128 0.31 5.75 -0.03
C VAL A 128 -0.07 4.29 0.20
N MET A 129 -1.10 3.79 -0.49
CA MET A 129 -1.47 2.38 -0.39
C MET A 129 -0.34 1.45 -0.84
N SER A 130 0.33 1.76 -1.96
CA SER A 130 1.42 0.93 -2.48
C SER A 130 2.62 0.85 -1.52
N GLN A 131 2.90 1.92 -0.79
CA GLN A 131 3.96 1.95 0.22
C GLN A 131 3.61 1.17 1.48
N LEU A 132 2.33 1.20 1.88
CA LEU A 132 1.85 0.30 2.92
C LEU A 132 2.05 -1.15 2.50
N GLY A 133 1.74 -1.49 1.25
CA GLY A 133 1.98 -2.83 0.70
C GLY A 133 3.42 -3.28 0.79
N SER A 134 4.39 -2.44 0.42
CA SER A 134 5.82 -2.79 0.55
C SER A 134 6.27 -3.00 2.00
N SER A 135 5.60 -2.35 2.94
CA SER A 135 5.96 -2.43 4.37
C SER A 135 5.22 -3.58 5.09
N ILE A 136 4.02 -3.94 4.63
CA ILE A 136 3.18 -5.03 5.15
C ILE A 136 3.55 -6.40 4.55
N LEU A 137 4.11 -6.42 3.34
CA LEU A 137 4.52 -7.64 2.63
C LEU A 137 6.04 -7.78 2.64
N PRO A 138 6.66 -8.31 3.72
CA PRO A 138 8.07 -8.63 3.68
C PRO A 138 8.40 -9.55 2.51
N ARG A 139 9.47 -9.23 1.81
CA ARG A 139 10.08 -10.14 0.83
C ARG A 139 10.56 -11.45 1.46
N THR A 140 10.73 -11.49 2.78
CA THR A 140 11.17 -12.64 3.56
C THR A 140 10.11 -13.02 4.61
N ARG A 141 9.49 -14.20 4.44
CA ARG A 141 8.37 -14.76 5.21
C ARG A 141 8.57 -14.91 6.74
N SER A 142 9.69 -14.49 7.34
CA SER A 142 10.08 -14.94 8.68
C SER A 142 9.59 -14.10 9.86
N GLY A 143 8.91 -12.96 9.67
CA GLY A 143 8.59 -12.05 10.78
C GLY A 143 7.11 -11.81 11.09
N PHE A 144 6.18 -12.13 10.19
CA PHE A 144 4.81 -11.59 10.21
C PHE A 144 3.73 -12.55 10.75
N GLY A 145 4.12 -13.53 11.59
CA GLY A 145 3.21 -14.56 12.13
C GLY A 145 1.97 -14.00 12.86
N ASN A 146 2.01 -12.74 13.30
CA ASN A 146 0.92 -12.13 14.05
C ASN A 146 -0.13 -11.42 13.15
N ILE A 147 0.24 -10.92 11.97
CA ILE A 147 -0.74 -10.28 11.06
C ILE A 147 -1.56 -11.35 10.31
N THR A 148 -0.92 -12.46 9.92
CA THR A 148 -1.63 -13.65 9.39
C THR A 148 -2.67 -14.20 10.37
N SER A 149 -2.43 -14.04 11.67
CA SER A 149 -3.34 -14.50 12.71
C SER A 149 -4.59 -13.63 12.87
N LEU A 150 -4.70 -12.46 12.20
CA LEU A 150 -5.91 -11.64 12.20
C LEU A 150 -7.15 -12.38 11.65
N HIS A 151 -6.93 -13.40 10.83
CA HIS A 151 -7.98 -14.14 10.12
C HIS A 151 -8.29 -15.54 10.71
N ALA A 152 -7.58 -15.99 11.76
CA ALA A 152 -7.58 -17.39 12.17
C ALA A 152 -8.68 -17.82 13.16
N GLU A 153 -9.36 -16.89 13.85
CA GLU A 153 -10.22 -17.22 15.00
C GLU A 153 -11.70 -16.84 14.83
N ASP A 154 -12.08 -16.12 13.77
CA ASP A 154 -13.47 -15.70 13.52
C ASP A 154 -14.12 -16.48 12.38
N ASP A 155 -15.47 -16.53 12.38
CA ASP A 155 -16.26 -17.05 11.24
C ASP A 155 -15.82 -16.35 9.94
N PRO A 156 -15.14 -17.05 9.01
CA PRO A 156 -14.69 -16.47 7.74
C PRO A 156 -15.84 -15.82 6.95
N GLY A 157 -17.08 -16.28 7.21
CA GLY A 157 -18.28 -15.69 6.63
C GLY A 157 -18.52 -14.25 7.05
N ILE A 158 -18.11 -13.79 8.24
CA ILE A 158 -18.30 -12.41 8.68
C ILE A 158 -17.42 -11.46 7.86
N GLN A 159 -16.11 -11.74 7.76
CA GLN A 159 -15.19 -10.89 7.00
C GLN A 159 -15.56 -10.86 5.52
N GLN A 160 -15.90 -12.02 4.95
CA GLN A 160 -16.38 -12.10 3.57
C GLN A 160 -17.62 -11.22 3.36
N ARG A 161 -18.60 -11.23 4.29
CA ARG A 161 -19.78 -10.36 4.21
C ARG A 161 -19.42 -8.87 4.29
N GLU A 162 -18.48 -8.49 5.16
CA GLU A 162 -17.99 -7.11 5.25
C GLU A 162 -17.39 -6.65 3.91
N GLN A 163 -16.56 -7.49 3.29
CA GLN A 163 -15.86 -7.17 2.04
C GLN A 163 -16.82 -7.13 0.83
N GLU A 164 -17.78 -8.06 0.75
CA GLU A 164 -18.85 -8.01 -0.25
C GLU A 164 -19.72 -6.75 -0.10
N THR A 165 -20.00 -6.32 1.14
CA THR A 165 -20.76 -5.08 1.39
C THR A 165 -20.04 -3.84 0.84
N ILE A 166 -18.70 -3.80 0.94
CA ILE A 166 -17.89 -2.73 0.34
C ILE A 166 -18.02 -2.75 -1.18
N PHE A 167 -17.85 -3.92 -1.80
CA PHE A 167 -17.96 -4.08 -3.24
C PHE A 167 -19.34 -3.67 -3.76
N ASP A 168 -20.40 -4.17 -3.12
CA ASP A 168 -21.78 -3.84 -3.49
C ASP A 168 -22.05 -2.35 -3.41
N ALA A 169 -21.57 -1.66 -2.36
CA ALA A 169 -21.73 -0.21 -2.27
C ALA A 169 -21.02 0.55 -3.41
N ILE A 170 -19.84 0.08 -3.84
CA ILE A 170 -19.11 0.64 -4.98
C ILE A 170 -19.85 0.36 -6.31
N VAL A 171 -20.41 -0.84 -6.48
CA VAL A 171 -21.21 -1.22 -7.65
C VAL A 171 -22.42 -0.32 -7.79
N HIS A 172 -23.17 -0.13 -6.70
CA HIS A 172 -24.36 0.72 -6.65
C HIS A 172 -24.05 2.23 -6.68
N GLN A 173 -22.76 2.60 -6.73
CA GLN A 173 -22.28 3.98 -6.71
C GLN A 173 -22.78 4.78 -5.49
N ASP A 174 -23.03 4.09 -4.38
CA ASP A 174 -23.41 4.71 -3.13
C ASP A 174 -22.15 5.11 -2.35
N ARG A 175 -21.77 6.37 -2.53
CA ARG A 175 -20.60 6.98 -1.89
C ARG A 175 -20.60 6.81 -0.38
N ASP A 176 -21.73 7.09 0.27
CA ASP A 176 -21.79 7.16 1.73
C ASP A 176 -21.87 5.74 2.33
N ALA A 177 -22.55 4.81 1.65
CA ALA A 177 -22.51 3.40 2.01
C ALA A 177 -21.10 2.80 1.84
N ALA A 178 -20.40 3.12 0.74
CA ALA A 178 -19.04 2.61 0.50
C ALA A 178 -18.06 3.09 1.57
N ARG A 179 -18.16 4.36 1.96
CA ARG A 179 -17.39 4.93 3.09
C ARG A 179 -17.69 4.18 4.39
N ALA A 180 -18.97 4.03 4.72
CA ALA A 180 -19.41 3.42 5.97
C ALA A 180 -18.98 1.95 6.07
N ALA A 181 -19.16 1.19 4.98
CA ALA A 181 -18.77 -0.21 4.90
C ALA A 181 -17.26 -0.40 5.09
N MET A 182 -16.44 0.39 4.38
CA MET A 182 -14.98 0.33 4.51
C MET A 182 -14.51 0.71 5.92
N ARG A 183 -15.09 1.75 6.50
CA ARG A 183 -14.78 2.17 7.88
C ARG A 183 -15.13 1.07 8.89
N LEU A 184 -16.31 0.46 8.77
CA LEU A 184 -16.74 -0.61 9.66
C LEU A 184 -15.82 -1.83 9.56
N HIS A 185 -15.48 -2.24 8.34
CA HIS A 185 -14.55 -3.34 8.09
C HIS A 185 -13.19 -3.12 8.79
N LEU A 186 -12.60 -1.93 8.64
CA LEU A 186 -11.31 -1.61 9.27
C LEU A 186 -11.41 -1.47 10.79
N ILE A 187 -12.50 -0.92 11.33
CA ILE A 187 -12.75 -0.88 12.79
C ILE A 187 -12.82 -2.31 13.34
N ASN A 188 -13.55 -3.20 12.66
CA ASN A 188 -13.65 -4.59 13.09
C ASN A 188 -12.27 -5.27 13.04
N SER A 189 -11.47 -5.00 12.00
CA SER A 189 -10.08 -5.49 11.91
C SER A 189 -9.20 -4.96 13.05
N LEU A 190 -9.35 -3.69 13.44
CA LEU A 190 -8.64 -3.09 14.58
C LEU A 190 -9.05 -3.74 15.92
N LEU A 191 -10.34 -3.97 16.13
CA LEU A 191 -10.85 -4.63 17.33
C LEU A 191 -10.32 -6.06 17.45
N ARG A 192 -10.29 -6.80 16.33
CA ARG A 192 -9.71 -8.15 16.25
C ARG A 192 -8.23 -8.17 16.58
N LEU A 193 -7.48 -7.16 16.13
CA LEU A 193 -6.05 -7.05 16.43
C LEU A 193 -5.82 -6.81 17.93
N ARG A 194 -6.55 -5.84 18.52
CA ARG A 194 -6.43 -5.49 19.94
C ARG A 194 -6.91 -6.58 20.89
N ALA A 195 -7.80 -7.48 20.45
CA ALA A 195 -8.23 -8.63 21.24
C ALA A 195 -7.16 -9.74 21.34
N LYS A 196 -6.08 -9.65 20.54
CA LYS A 196 -5.00 -10.64 20.46
C LYS A 196 -3.71 -10.18 21.15
N ASP A 197 -3.65 -8.93 21.61
CA ASP A 197 -2.60 -8.38 22.48
C ASP A 197 -2.90 -8.67 23.95
#